data_AF-U2Q5F2-F1
#
_entry.id   AF-U2Q5F2-F1
#
_cell.length_a   1.000
_cell.length_b   1.000
_cell.length_c   1.000
_cell.angle_alpha   90.00
_cell.angle_beta   90.00
_cell.angle_gamma   90.00
#
_symmetry.space_group_name_H-M   'P 1'
#
loop_
_entity.id
_entity.type
_entity.pdbx_description
1 polymer ?
#
loop_
_entity_poly.entity_id
_entity_poly.type
_entity_poly.pdbx_seq_one_letter_code
_entity_poly.pdbx_strand_id
1 'polypeptide(L)'
;MLMDLIKNEFIKEKRNLVILFILVIPIGVSALLVFDFLIRYESWLLPQATLKGLTSWQVLIKEQRILYFNDNMPLFASLILVTLFESEYKNNAWTFLLTKPIKRNSILNAKVIVAVFYSIIMLLLNVFSLIIVGLIFKFKEPIPWRFFIIMFCIQLISTLGIMTIHLFINLKNKNLLISIGVAAVLSALSSNIYHSETFIRNINPYGFSLFSITQGRNEITIVLIISAAILIVGSSLVRKYFENKEIY
;
A
#
# COMPACT_ATOMS: atom_id res chain seq x y z
N MET A 1 25.27 3.73 -12.80
CA MET A 1 25.27 4.15 -11.38
C MET A 1 23.91 3.97 -10.68
N LEU A 2 22.84 4.72 -11.00
CA LEU A 2 21.52 4.52 -10.34
C LEU A 2 20.94 3.13 -10.60
N MET A 3 21.03 2.64 -11.85
CA MET A 3 20.59 1.30 -12.22
C MET A 3 21.30 0.21 -11.40
N ASP A 4 22.59 0.39 -11.11
CA ASP A 4 23.37 -0.57 -10.33
C ASP A 4 22.93 -0.56 -8.86
N LEU A 5 22.57 0.61 -8.32
CA LEU A 5 21.96 0.72 -6.99
C LEU A 5 20.61 0.00 -6.94
N ILE A 6 19.75 0.20 -7.94
CA ILE A 6 18.44 -0.49 -8.03
C ILE A 6 18.65 -2.02 -8.08
N LYS A 7 19.56 -2.49 -8.93
CA LYS A 7 19.91 -3.92 -9.01
C LYS A 7 20.41 -4.46 -7.67
N ASN A 8 21.25 -3.70 -6.98
CA ASN A 8 21.76 -4.07 -5.66
C ASN A 8 20.64 -4.18 -4.62
N GLU A 9 19.69 -3.24 -4.59
CA GLU A 9 18.52 -3.31 -3.71
C GLU A 9 17.68 -4.57 -4.00
N PHE A 10 17.43 -4.92 -5.27
CA PHE A 10 16.75 -6.17 -5.61
C PHE A 10 17.52 -7.42 -5.14
N ILE A 11 18.86 -7.42 -5.24
CA ILE A 11 19.68 -8.54 -4.79
C ILE A 11 19.59 -8.72 -3.26
N LYS A 12 19.56 -7.62 -2.50
CA LYS A 12 19.38 -7.64 -1.04
C LYS A 12 18.02 -8.26 -0.67
N GLU A 13 16.96 -7.83 -1.36
CA GLU A 13 15.59 -8.29 -1.08
C GLU A 13 15.34 -9.75 -1.47
N LYS A 14 16.08 -10.33 -2.41
CA LYS A 14 15.92 -11.76 -2.78
C LYS A 14 16.06 -12.73 -1.61
N ARG A 15 16.76 -12.34 -0.55
CA ARG A 15 16.96 -13.14 0.66
C ARG A 15 15.98 -12.80 1.77
N ASN A 16 15.14 -11.79 1.59
CA ASN A 16 14.18 -11.35 2.60
C ASN A 16 12.82 -12.03 2.37
N LEU A 17 12.50 -13.03 3.20
CA LEU A 17 11.21 -13.73 3.08
C LEU A 17 10.01 -12.84 3.38
N VAL A 18 10.20 -11.73 4.12
CA VAL A 18 9.11 -10.81 4.49
C VAL A 18 8.48 -10.19 3.24
N ILE A 19 9.27 -9.84 2.23
CA ILE A 19 8.71 -9.27 0.99
C ILE A 19 7.84 -10.28 0.24
N LEU A 20 8.21 -11.57 0.26
CA LEU A 20 7.41 -12.63 -0.33
C LEU A 20 6.07 -12.78 0.39
N PHE A 21 6.08 -12.77 1.73
CA PHE A 21 4.83 -12.83 2.50
C PHE A 21 3.92 -11.65 2.19
N ILE A 22 4.45 -10.43 2.11
CA ILE A 22 3.66 -9.23 1.76
C ILE A 22 2.99 -9.40 0.39
N LEU A 23 3.72 -9.91 -0.61
CA LEU A 23 3.19 -10.14 -1.95
C LEU A 23 2.12 -11.25 -2.02
N VAL A 24 2.15 -12.22 -1.09
CA VAL A 24 1.17 -13.31 -1.02
C VAL A 24 -0.13 -12.89 -0.32
N ILE A 25 -0.12 -11.83 0.50
CA ILE A 25 -1.31 -11.37 1.24
C ILE A 25 -2.55 -11.17 0.34
N PRO A 26 -2.50 -10.46 -0.81
CA PRO A 26 -3.68 -10.29 -1.66
C PRO A 26 -4.29 -11.61 -2.15
N ILE A 27 -3.43 -12.60 -2.42
CA ILE A 27 -3.85 -13.95 -2.82
C ILE A 27 -4.52 -14.66 -1.64
N GLY A 28 -3.93 -14.58 -0.44
CA GLY A 28 -4.51 -15.15 0.77
C GLY A 28 -5.87 -14.53 1.12
N VAL A 29 -6.00 -13.21 1.03
CA VAL A 29 -7.28 -12.50 1.21
C VAL A 29 -8.30 -12.97 0.18
N SER A 30 -7.90 -13.15 -1.07
CA SER A 30 -8.80 -13.62 -2.12
C SER A 30 -9.22 -15.08 -1.93
N ALA A 31 -8.33 -15.93 -1.40
CA ALA A 31 -8.67 -17.30 -1.02
C ALA A 31 -9.72 -17.32 0.10
N LEU A 32 -9.57 -16.46 1.12
CA LEU A 32 -10.58 -16.29 2.17
C LEU A 32 -11.92 -15.80 1.59
N LEU A 33 -11.91 -14.91 0.60
CA LEU A 33 -13.13 -14.49 -0.11
C LEU A 33 -13.77 -15.63 -0.89
N VAL A 34 -12.99 -16.54 -1.47
CA VAL A 34 -13.56 -17.74 -2.12
C VAL A 34 -14.31 -18.58 -1.09
N PHE A 35 -13.69 -18.88 0.06
CA PHE A 35 -14.38 -19.62 1.13
C PHE A 35 -15.65 -18.91 1.59
N ASP A 36 -15.57 -17.60 1.74
CA ASP A 36 -16.70 -16.78 2.14
C ASP A 36 -17.87 -16.85 1.15
N PHE A 37 -17.57 -16.71 -0.15
CA PHE A 37 -18.57 -16.77 -1.21
C PHE A 37 -19.11 -18.19 -1.39
N LEU A 38 -18.32 -19.24 -1.19
CA LEU A 38 -18.82 -20.62 -1.23
C LEU A 38 -19.94 -20.85 -0.21
N ILE A 39 -19.87 -20.21 0.95
CA ILE A 39 -20.83 -20.38 2.04
C ILE A 39 -22.01 -19.41 1.90
N ARG A 40 -21.73 -18.14 1.57
CA ARG A 40 -22.70 -17.04 1.72
C ARG A 40 -23.19 -16.43 0.41
N TYR A 41 -22.57 -16.72 -0.74
CA TYR A 41 -22.85 -15.95 -1.97
C TYR A 41 -24.29 -16.08 -2.45
N GLU A 42 -24.76 -17.30 -2.72
CA GLU A 42 -26.11 -17.52 -3.24
C GLU A 42 -27.19 -17.34 -2.16
N SER A 43 -26.90 -17.78 -0.94
CA SER A 43 -27.86 -17.84 0.17
C SER A 43 -28.14 -16.48 0.81
N TRP A 44 -27.16 -15.57 0.84
CA TRP A 44 -27.24 -14.33 1.61
C TRP A 44 -26.78 -13.09 0.84
N LEU A 45 -25.60 -13.15 0.21
CA LEU A 45 -24.99 -11.97 -0.41
C LEU A 45 -25.73 -11.53 -1.68
N LEU A 46 -26.07 -12.47 -2.56
CA LEU A 46 -26.74 -12.17 -3.83
C LEU A 46 -28.17 -11.60 -3.64
N PRO A 47 -29.03 -12.17 -2.78
CA PRO A 47 -30.34 -11.57 -2.47
C PRO A 47 -30.23 -10.15 -1.89
N GLN A 48 -29.23 -9.86 -1.08
CA GLN A 48 -29.03 -8.50 -0.56
C GLN A 48 -28.48 -7.54 -1.62
N ALA A 49 -27.63 -8.04 -2.51
CA ALA A 49 -27.09 -7.28 -3.61
C ALA A 49 -28.22 -6.82 -4.54
N THR A 50 -29.14 -7.72 -4.91
CA THR A 50 -30.28 -7.40 -5.78
C THR A 50 -31.22 -6.38 -5.13
N LEU A 51 -31.51 -6.50 -3.83
CA LEU A 51 -32.30 -5.51 -3.08
C LEU A 51 -31.68 -4.11 -3.08
N LYS A 52 -30.34 -4.03 -3.04
CA LYS A 52 -29.59 -2.77 -3.04
C LYS A 52 -29.18 -2.30 -4.44
N GLY A 53 -29.56 -3.02 -5.50
CA GLY A 53 -29.16 -2.75 -6.88
C GLY A 53 -27.64 -2.82 -7.12
N LEU A 54 -26.92 -3.62 -6.32
CA LEU A 54 -25.47 -3.78 -6.42
C LEU A 54 -25.11 -4.92 -7.37
N THR A 55 -24.01 -4.77 -8.09
CA THR A 55 -23.45 -5.86 -8.91
C THR A 55 -22.66 -6.84 -8.07
N SER A 56 -22.51 -8.08 -8.54
CA SER A 56 -21.70 -9.11 -7.89
C SER A 56 -20.24 -8.66 -7.65
N TRP A 57 -19.70 -7.88 -8.58
CA TRP A 57 -18.38 -7.26 -8.46
C TRP A 57 -18.30 -6.26 -7.29
N GLN A 58 -19.31 -5.40 -7.14
CA GLN A 58 -19.37 -4.45 -6.03
C GLN A 58 -19.51 -5.15 -4.68
N VAL A 59 -20.24 -6.27 -4.64
CA VAL A 59 -20.34 -7.12 -3.44
C VAL A 59 -18.98 -7.72 -3.10
N LEU A 60 -18.29 -8.32 -4.08
CA LEU A 60 -16.94 -8.87 -3.88
C LEU A 60 -15.97 -7.86 -3.26
N ILE A 61 -15.97 -6.62 -3.77
CA ILE A 61 -15.09 -5.57 -3.27
C ILE A 61 -15.52 -5.08 -1.87
N LYS A 62 -16.83 -5.08 -1.58
CA LYS A 62 -17.34 -4.78 -0.23
C LYS A 62 -16.97 -5.87 0.77
N GLU A 63 -17.06 -7.14 0.39
CA GLU A 63 -16.68 -8.26 1.26
C GLU A 63 -15.15 -8.31 1.48
N GLN A 64 -14.34 -7.95 0.47
CA GLN A 64 -12.88 -7.80 0.65
C GLN A 64 -12.53 -6.87 1.81
N ARG A 65 -13.34 -5.83 2.02
CA ARG A 65 -13.14 -4.88 3.12
C ARG A 65 -13.31 -5.53 4.49
N ILE A 66 -14.16 -6.54 4.64
CA ILE A 66 -14.34 -7.26 5.92
C ILE A 66 -13.02 -7.94 6.35
N LEU A 67 -12.17 -8.27 5.39
CA LEU A 67 -10.82 -8.80 5.62
C LEU A 67 -9.76 -7.71 5.85
N TYR A 68 -10.17 -6.45 5.99
CA TYR A 68 -9.33 -5.27 6.29
C TYR A 68 -8.14 -5.07 5.34
N PHE A 69 -8.23 -5.55 4.09
CA PHE A 69 -7.11 -5.43 3.15
C PHE A 69 -6.79 -3.96 2.82
N ASN A 70 -7.82 -3.17 2.49
CA ASN A 70 -7.64 -1.76 2.15
C ASN A 70 -7.26 -0.93 3.39
N ASP A 71 -7.84 -1.25 4.55
CA ASP A 71 -7.54 -0.60 5.83
C ASP A 71 -6.07 -0.76 6.21
N ASN A 72 -5.45 -1.91 5.89
CA ASN A 72 -4.04 -2.20 6.21
C ASN A 72 -3.04 -1.75 5.13
N MET A 73 -3.45 -1.03 4.09
CA MET A 73 -2.50 -0.46 3.10
C MET A 73 -1.34 0.32 3.72
N PRO A 74 -1.55 1.19 4.74
CA PRO A 74 -0.42 1.89 5.38
C PRO A 74 0.59 0.94 6.04
N LEU A 75 0.10 -0.17 6.59
CA LEU A 75 0.94 -1.19 7.21
C LEU A 75 1.80 -1.90 6.16
N PHE A 76 1.21 -2.29 5.02
CA PHE A 76 1.97 -2.91 3.93
C PHE A 76 3.01 -1.95 3.35
N ALA A 77 2.65 -0.67 3.17
CA ALA A 77 3.56 0.38 2.74
C ALA A 77 4.79 0.49 3.66
N SER A 78 4.55 0.51 4.97
CA SER A 78 5.60 0.57 5.99
C SER A 78 6.46 -0.68 6.00
N LEU A 79 5.85 -1.88 5.94
CA LEU A 79 6.56 -3.15 5.90
C LEU A 79 7.49 -3.26 4.70
N ILE A 80 7.04 -2.92 3.48
CA ILE A 80 7.88 -2.90 2.27
C ILE A 80 9.08 -1.97 2.46
N LEU A 81 8.89 -0.79 3.07
CA LEU A 81 10.01 0.11 3.33
C LEU A 81 10.94 -0.42 4.41
N VAL A 82 10.41 -1.07 5.44
CA VAL A 82 11.21 -1.62 6.53
C VAL A 82 12.14 -2.72 6.01
N THR A 83 11.70 -3.60 5.12
CA THR A 83 12.58 -4.65 4.56
C THR A 83 13.82 -4.05 3.89
N LEU A 84 13.62 -2.98 3.11
CA LEU A 84 14.69 -2.27 2.41
C LEU A 84 15.67 -1.57 3.36
N PHE A 85 15.22 -1.12 4.53
CA PHE A 85 16.08 -0.48 5.53
C PHE A 85 16.69 -1.47 6.52
N GLU A 86 16.09 -2.64 6.71
CA GLU A 86 16.58 -3.69 7.60
C GLU A 86 17.99 -4.12 7.18
N SER A 87 18.19 -4.33 5.88
CA SER A 87 19.50 -4.69 5.32
C SER A 87 20.59 -3.65 5.62
N GLU A 88 20.22 -2.39 5.83
CA GLU A 88 21.14 -1.30 6.13
C GLU A 88 21.45 -1.17 7.62
N TYR A 89 20.43 -1.26 8.48
CA TYR A 89 20.60 -1.09 9.92
C TYR A 89 21.15 -2.34 10.59
N LYS A 90 20.74 -3.54 10.16
CA LYS A 90 21.21 -4.80 10.76
C LYS A 90 22.69 -5.06 10.48
N ASN A 91 23.18 -4.63 9.32
CA ASN A 91 24.56 -4.85 8.88
C ASN A 91 25.45 -3.61 9.02
N ASN A 92 24.95 -2.52 9.63
CA ASN A 92 25.59 -1.20 9.64
C ASN A 92 26.05 -0.73 8.23
N ALA A 93 25.37 -1.17 7.17
CA ALA A 93 25.81 -0.95 5.80
C ALA A 93 25.71 0.52 5.37
N TRP A 94 24.95 1.35 6.09
CA TRP A 94 24.91 2.80 5.88
C TRP A 94 26.30 3.44 5.96
N THR A 95 27.17 3.03 6.89
CA THR A 95 28.50 3.66 7.04
C THR A 95 29.36 3.37 5.81
N PHE A 96 29.45 2.09 5.41
CA PHE A 96 30.18 1.67 4.21
C PHE A 96 29.61 2.27 2.92
N LEU A 97 28.29 2.39 2.82
CA LEU A 97 27.62 2.88 1.62
C LEU A 97 27.79 4.40 1.46
N LEU A 98 27.92 5.15 2.56
CA LEU A 98 28.14 6.58 2.56
C LEU A 98 29.61 7.02 2.40
N THR A 99 30.58 6.13 2.56
CA THR A 99 31.98 6.43 2.21
C THR A 99 32.26 6.33 0.71
N LYS A 100 31.38 5.67 -0.05
CA LYS A 100 31.50 5.61 -1.51
C LYS A 100 31.21 6.99 -2.12
N PRO A 101 31.86 7.36 -3.24
CA PRO A 101 31.62 8.62 -3.95
C PRO A 101 30.30 8.58 -4.74
N ILE A 102 29.21 8.22 -4.08
CA ILE A 102 27.87 8.07 -4.62
C ILE A 102 26.99 9.14 -3.97
N LYS A 103 26.20 9.85 -4.78
CA LYS A 103 25.28 10.86 -4.26
C LYS A 103 24.26 10.20 -3.32
N ARG A 104 24.12 10.74 -2.10
CA ARG A 104 23.14 10.29 -1.10
C ARG A 104 21.73 10.18 -1.67
N ASN A 105 21.32 11.17 -2.45
CA ASN A 105 19.99 11.17 -3.06
C ASN A 105 19.78 10.03 -4.07
N SER A 106 20.82 9.56 -4.76
CA SER A 106 20.74 8.40 -5.66
C SER A 106 20.47 7.10 -4.91
N ILE A 107 21.01 6.95 -3.70
CA ILE A 107 20.78 5.79 -2.83
C ILE A 107 19.32 5.77 -2.38
N LEU A 108 18.82 6.92 -1.92
CA LEU A 108 17.43 7.05 -1.49
C LEU A 108 16.45 6.77 -2.63
N ASN A 109 16.71 7.32 -3.82
CA ASN A 109 15.88 7.10 -4.99
C ASN A 109 15.85 5.62 -5.40
N ALA A 110 16.97 4.89 -5.29
CA ALA A 110 16.99 3.45 -5.58
C ALA A 110 16.05 2.67 -4.65
N LYS A 111 16.09 2.94 -3.34
CA LYS A 111 15.17 2.33 -2.36
C LYS A 111 13.71 2.65 -2.68
N VAL A 112 13.40 3.92 -2.96
CA VAL A 112 12.03 4.33 -3.31
C VAL A 112 11.54 3.60 -4.57
N ILE A 113 12.36 3.51 -5.63
CA ILE A 113 11.97 2.84 -6.87
C ILE A 113 11.67 1.36 -6.64
N VAL A 114 12.52 0.66 -5.88
CA VAL A 114 12.28 -0.75 -5.54
C VAL A 114 11.04 -0.93 -4.68
N ALA A 115 10.82 -0.03 -3.72
CA ALA A 115 9.63 -0.05 -2.88
C ALA A 115 8.34 0.17 -3.72
N VAL A 116 8.36 1.15 -4.63
CA VAL A 116 7.26 1.41 -5.58
C VAL A 116 6.98 0.18 -6.44
N PHE A 117 8.02 -0.48 -6.93
CA PHE A 117 7.88 -1.70 -7.73
C PHE A 117 7.16 -2.81 -6.96
N TYR A 118 7.54 -3.08 -5.71
CA TYR A 118 6.85 -4.07 -4.89
C TYR A 118 5.39 -3.69 -4.59
N SER A 119 5.11 -2.41 -4.31
CA SER A 119 3.75 -1.92 -4.13
C SER A 119 2.90 -2.13 -5.39
N ILE A 120 3.46 -1.86 -6.59
CA ILE A 120 2.76 -2.11 -7.87
C ILE A 120 2.46 -3.60 -8.03
N ILE A 121 3.42 -4.49 -7.77
CA ILE A 121 3.19 -5.95 -7.86
C ILE A 121 2.08 -6.37 -6.90
N MET A 122 2.13 -5.95 -5.63
CA MET A 122 1.12 -6.29 -4.64
C MET A 122 -0.29 -5.86 -5.08
N LEU A 123 -0.43 -4.64 -5.60
CA LEU A 123 -1.71 -4.13 -6.07
C LEU A 123 -2.19 -4.80 -7.36
N LEU A 124 -1.28 -5.18 -8.26
CA LEU A 124 -1.62 -5.98 -9.44
C LEU A 124 -2.11 -7.37 -9.02
N LEU A 125 -1.40 -8.04 -8.10
CA LEU A 125 -1.82 -9.32 -7.54
C LEU A 125 -3.21 -9.22 -6.91
N ASN A 126 -3.50 -8.13 -6.20
CA ASN A 126 -4.84 -7.86 -5.66
C ASN A 126 -5.92 -7.76 -6.74
N VAL A 127 -5.69 -6.98 -7.80
CA VAL A 127 -6.67 -6.84 -8.89
C VAL A 127 -6.87 -8.17 -9.62
N PHE A 128 -5.79 -8.86 -9.96
CA PHE A 128 -5.86 -10.15 -10.64
C PHE A 128 -6.56 -11.21 -9.79
N SER A 129 -6.26 -11.28 -8.50
CA SER A 129 -6.88 -12.26 -7.61
C SER A 129 -8.38 -12.02 -7.46
N LEU A 130 -8.84 -10.77 -7.37
CA LEU A 130 -10.27 -10.44 -7.36
C LEU A 130 -10.98 -10.81 -8.67
N ILE A 131 -10.32 -10.57 -9.81
CA ILE A 131 -10.86 -11.00 -11.12
C ILE A 131 -11.02 -12.52 -11.15
N ILE A 132 -10.03 -13.27 -10.67
CA ILE A 132 -10.09 -14.73 -10.57
C ILE A 132 -11.28 -15.17 -9.70
N VAL A 133 -11.53 -14.53 -8.55
CA VAL A 133 -12.71 -14.84 -7.73
C VAL A 133 -14.00 -14.65 -8.52
N GLY A 134 -14.17 -13.52 -9.21
CA GLY A 134 -15.38 -13.29 -10.02
C GLY A 134 -15.56 -14.30 -11.16
N LEU A 135 -14.46 -14.81 -11.74
CA LEU A 135 -14.50 -15.88 -12.74
C LEU A 135 -14.90 -17.24 -12.14
N ILE A 136 -14.41 -17.58 -10.95
CA ILE A 136 -14.76 -18.83 -10.24
C ILE A 136 -16.28 -18.89 -9.99
N PHE A 137 -16.88 -17.78 -9.54
CA PHE A 137 -18.31 -17.69 -9.25
C PHE A 137 -19.17 -17.31 -10.46
N LYS A 138 -18.57 -17.20 -11.67
CA LYS A 138 -19.27 -16.94 -12.94
C LYS A 138 -20.24 -15.76 -12.85
N PHE A 139 -19.76 -14.62 -12.35
CA PHE A 139 -20.56 -13.39 -12.29
C PHE A 139 -21.13 -13.08 -13.68
N LYS A 140 -22.43 -12.77 -13.74
CA LYS A 140 -23.15 -12.54 -15.01
C LYS A 140 -22.76 -11.21 -15.65
N GLU A 141 -22.37 -10.25 -14.83
CA GLU A 141 -21.99 -8.91 -15.24
C GLU A 141 -20.56 -8.89 -15.83
N PRO A 142 -20.31 -8.06 -16.88
CA PRO A 142 -18.97 -7.93 -17.42
C PRO A 142 -17.98 -7.36 -16.39
N ILE A 143 -16.70 -7.72 -16.53
CA ILE A 143 -15.64 -7.22 -15.64
C ILE A 143 -15.62 -5.68 -15.68
N PRO A 144 -15.79 -4.99 -14.53
CA PRO A 144 -15.80 -3.53 -14.47
C PRO A 144 -14.38 -2.96 -14.52
N TRP A 145 -13.71 -3.03 -15.68
CA TRP A 145 -12.33 -2.59 -15.87
C TRP A 145 -12.05 -1.17 -15.36
N ARG A 146 -12.97 -0.24 -15.66
CA ARG A 146 -12.85 1.15 -15.18
C ARG A 146 -12.78 1.22 -13.65
N PHE A 147 -13.60 0.44 -12.96
CA PHE A 147 -13.60 0.41 -11.49
C PHE A 147 -12.26 -0.10 -10.97
N PHE A 148 -11.75 -1.21 -11.51
CA PHE A 148 -10.47 -1.79 -11.09
C PHE A 148 -9.28 -0.88 -11.35
N ILE A 149 -9.26 -0.18 -12.49
CA ILE A 149 -8.20 0.78 -12.82
C ILE A 149 -8.22 1.97 -11.83
N ILE A 150 -9.41 2.54 -11.55
CA ILE A 150 -9.54 3.63 -10.58
C ILE A 150 -9.13 3.15 -9.18
N MET A 151 -9.58 1.95 -8.78
CA MET A 151 -9.23 1.35 -7.50
C MET A 151 -7.71 1.19 -7.35
N PHE A 152 -7.05 0.63 -8.36
CA PHE A 152 -5.60 0.48 -8.43
C PHE A 152 -4.88 1.83 -8.31
N CYS A 153 -5.28 2.84 -9.08
CA CYS A 153 -4.66 4.16 -9.07
C CYS A 153 -4.79 4.86 -7.70
N ILE A 154 -5.96 4.79 -7.07
CA ILE A 154 -6.20 5.37 -5.74
C ILE A 154 -5.36 4.65 -4.67
N GLN A 155 -5.34 3.32 -4.69
CA GLN A 155 -4.52 2.53 -3.77
C GLN A 155 -3.03 2.81 -3.96
N LEU A 156 -2.57 2.92 -5.20
CA LEU A 156 -1.17 3.23 -5.50
C LEU A 156 -0.78 4.62 -5.00
N ILE A 157 -1.52 5.67 -5.36
CA ILE A 157 -1.16 7.05 -4.93
C ILE A 157 -1.21 7.22 -3.41
N SER A 158 -2.20 6.60 -2.75
CA SER A 158 -2.32 6.58 -1.29
C SER A 158 -1.10 5.88 -0.65
N THR A 159 -0.75 4.71 -1.16
CA THR A 159 0.40 3.92 -0.68
C THR A 159 1.69 4.73 -0.82
N LEU A 160 1.93 5.36 -1.98
CA LEU A 160 3.11 6.18 -2.22
C LEU A 160 3.20 7.39 -1.28
N GLY A 161 2.06 8.07 -1.01
CA GLY A 161 1.99 9.16 -0.04
C GLY A 161 2.39 8.71 1.36
N ILE A 162 1.84 7.60 1.82
CA ILE A 162 2.17 7.00 3.13
C ILE A 162 3.64 6.57 3.19
N MET A 163 4.15 5.95 2.13
CA MET A 163 5.56 5.54 2.04
C MET A 163 6.50 6.72 2.26
N THR A 164 6.17 7.92 1.77
CA THR A 164 7.00 9.11 1.98
C THR A 164 7.09 9.47 3.47
N ILE A 165 5.99 9.37 4.20
CA ILE A 165 5.95 9.59 5.65
C ILE A 165 6.80 8.54 6.38
N HIS A 166 6.63 7.25 6.04
CA HIS A 166 7.37 6.16 6.68
C HIS A 166 8.86 6.15 6.31
N LEU A 167 9.22 6.66 5.15
CA LEU A 167 10.61 6.81 4.73
C LEU A 167 11.31 7.87 5.59
N PHE A 168 10.63 8.95 5.98
CA PHE A 168 11.15 9.88 7.00
C PHE A 168 11.34 9.19 8.36
N ILE A 169 10.34 8.43 8.82
CA ILE A 169 10.38 7.73 10.11
C ILE A 169 11.54 6.73 10.16
N ASN A 170 11.73 5.94 9.09
CA ASN A 170 12.83 4.97 8.97
C ASN A 170 14.19 5.64 8.88
N LEU A 171 14.30 6.82 8.27
CA LEU A 171 15.54 7.58 8.27
C LEU A 171 15.82 8.19 9.65
N LYS A 172 14.82 8.66 10.38
CA LYS A 172 15.03 9.29 11.69
C LYS A 172 15.43 8.28 12.76
N ASN A 173 14.89 7.07 12.71
CA ASN A 173 15.02 6.08 13.77
C ASN A 173 15.83 4.86 13.34
N LYS A 174 16.80 4.41 14.16
CA LYS A 174 17.50 3.13 13.95
C LYS A 174 16.56 1.92 14.18
N ASN A 175 15.59 2.06 15.09
CA ASN A 175 14.59 1.03 15.36
C ASN A 175 13.44 1.08 14.34
N LEU A 176 13.42 0.13 13.41
CA LEU A 176 12.42 0.02 12.35
C LEU A 176 11.02 -0.36 12.85
N LEU A 177 10.91 -0.96 14.05
CA LEU A 177 9.62 -1.32 14.65
C LEU A 177 8.74 -0.10 14.91
N ILE A 178 9.33 1.08 15.12
CA ILE A 178 8.60 2.34 15.29
C ILE A 178 7.75 2.62 14.05
N SER A 179 8.29 2.39 12.86
CA SER A 179 7.59 2.63 11.60
C SER A 179 6.44 1.66 11.39
N ILE A 180 6.61 0.38 11.74
CA ILE A 180 5.55 -0.62 11.68
C ILE A 180 4.45 -0.29 12.70
N GLY A 181 4.84 0.01 13.94
CA GLY A 181 3.90 0.33 15.02
C GLY A 181 3.05 1.56 14.73
N VAL A 182 3.67 2.64 14.23
CA VAL A 182 2.96 3.84 13.79
C VAL A 182 1.99 3.51 12.66
N ALA A 183 2.40 2.70 11.67
CA ALA A 183 1.53 2.33 10.57
C ALA A 183 0.31 1.53 11.04
N ALA A 184 0.51 0.55 11.93
CA ALA A 184 -0.56 -0.31 12.46
C ALA A 184 -1.56 0.45 13.33
N VAL A 185 -1.09 1.33 14.21
CA VAL A 185 -1.98 2.12 15.08
C VAL A 185 -2.77 3.12 14.24
N LEU A 186 -2.10 3.84 13.34
CA LEU A 186 -2.76 4.84 12.52
C LEU A 186 -3.69 4.22 11.48
N SER A 187 -3.38 3.04 10.92
CA SER A 187 -4.30 2.33 10.02
C SER A 187 -5.60 1.94 10.75
N ALA A 188 -5.50 1.37 11.94
CA ALA A 188 -6.66 0.99 12.76
C ALA A 188 -7.52 2.21 13.15
N LEU A 189 -6.88 3.30 13.61
CA LEU A 189 -7.59 4.54 13.92
C LEU A 189 -8.28 5.14 12.69
N SER A 190 -7.60 5.09 11.54
CA SER A 190 -8.12 5.64 10.28
C SER A 190 -9.34 4.89 9.76
N SER A 191 -9.37 3.56 9.94
CA SER A 191 -10.55 2.73 9.62
C SER A 191 -11.79 3.19 10.40
N ASN A 192 -11.63 3.51 11.69
CA ASN A 192 -12.72 4.04 12.50
C ASN A 192 -13.12 5.46 12.08
N ILE A 193 -12.15 6.34 11.82
CA ILE A 193 -12.41 7.71 11.35
C ILE A 193 -13.13 7.71 9.99
N TYR A 194 -12.84 6.76 9.12
CA TYR A 194 -13.51 6.63 7.82
C TYR A 194 -15.03 6.46 7.94
N HIS A 195 -15.50 5.83 9.02
CA HIS A 195 -16.91 5.68 9.30
C HIS A 195 -17.55 6.86 10.02
N SER A 196 -16.75 7.77 10.55
CA SER A 196 -17.25 9.00 11.15
C SER A 196 -17.64 10.02 10.06
N GLU A 197 -18.64 10.86 10.35
CA GLU A 197 -19.00 12.01 9.50
C GLU A 197 -18.08 13.22 9.70
N THR A 198 -16.91 13.01 10.29
CA THR A 198 -15.98 14.09 10.58
C THR A 198 -15.23 14.53 9.34
N PHE A 199 -14.91 15.83 9.27
CA PHE A 199 -14.05 16.39 8.21
C PHE A 199 -12.66 15.74 8.15
N ILE A 200 -12.17 15.20 9.28
CA ILE A 200 -10.88 14.53 9.41
C ILE A 200 -10.78 13.33 8.46
N ARG A 201 -11.90 12.65 8.17
CA ARG A 201 -11.96 11.55 7.21
C ARG A 201 -11.31 11.90 5.87
N ASN A 202 -11.55 13.10 5.37
CA ASN A 202 -11.14 13.50 4.03
C ASN A 202 -9.68 13.99 3.98
N ILE A 203 -9.07 14.33 5.12
CA ILE A 203 -7.69 14.83 5.18
C ILE A 203 -6.71 13.73 5.60
N ASN A 204 -7.18 12.69 6.27
CA ASN A 204 -6.33 11.66 6.85
C ASN A 204 -5.70 10.73 5.79
N PRO A 205 -4.37 10.82 5.51
CA PRO A 205 -3.75 10.05 4.44
C PRO A 205 -3.73 8.54 4.71
N TYR A 206 -3.78 8.13 5.98
CA TYR A 206 -3.78 6.71 6.37
C TYR A 206 -5.11 6.01 6.06
N GLY A 207 -6.18 6.76 5.76
CA GLY A 207 -7.47 6.21 5.31
C GLY A 207 -7.71 6.28 3.81
N PHE A 208 -6.80 6.89 3.03
CA PHE A 208 -7.08 7.22 1.62
C PHE A 208 -7.30 6.02 0.71
N SER A 209 -6.70 4.87 1.02
CA SER A 209 -6.93 3.61 0.32
C SER A 209 -8.40 3.16 0.36
N LEU A 210 -9.17 3.55 1.38
CA LEU A 210 -10.57 3.15 1.54
C LEU A 210 -11.51 3.81 0.52
N PHE A 211 -11.16 5.02 0.05
CA PHE A 211 -11.92 5.70 -1.01
C PHE A 211 -11.85 4.99 -2.37
N SER A 212 -10.97 3.99 -2.51
CA SER A 212 -10.91 3.13 -3.70
C SER A 212 -12.19 2.28 -3.88
N ILE A 213 -12.96 2.08 -2.79
CA ILE A 213 -14.22 1.31 -2.78
C ILE A 213 -15.41 2.18 -3.22
N THR A 214 -15.53 3.40 -2.68
CA THR A 214 -16.66 4.31 -2.95
C THR A 214 -16.49 5.08 -4.26
N GLN A 215 -15.25 5.43 -4.62
CA GLN A 215 -14.89 6.16 -5.83
C GLN A 215 -15.66 7.47 -6.04
N GLY A 216 -16.02 8.17 -4.95
CA GLY A 216 -16.69 9.46 -5.01
C GLY A 216 -15.80 10.50 -5.69
N ARG A 217 -16.32 11.25 -6.67
CA ARG A 217 -15.52 12.21 -7.46
C ARG A 217 -14.77 13.24 -6.59
N ASN A 218 -15.44 13.79 -5.59
CA ASN A 218 -14.84 14.75 -4.67
C ASN A 218 -13.77 14.09 -3.79
N GLU A 219 -14.03 12.89 -3.28
CA GLU A 219 -13.11 12.11 -2.46
C GLU A 219 -11.83 11.79 -3.23
N ILE A 220 -11.96 11.28 -4.47
CA ILE A 220 -10.82 11.00 -5.35
C ILE A 220 -9.99 12.25 -5.58
N THR A 221 -10.64 13.39 -5.85
CA THR A 221 -9.93 14.66 -6.11
C THR A 221 -9.13 15.09 -4.88
N ILE A 222 -9.72 14.98 -3.69
CA ILE A 222 -9.05 15.30 -2.42
C ILE A 222 -7.86 14.35 -2.19
N VAL A 223 -8.05 13.04 -2.37
CA VAL A 223 -6.97 12.04 -2.23
C VAL A 223 -5.81 12.35 -3.17
N LEU A 224 -6.09 12.69 -4.44
CA LEU A 224 -5.07 13.03 -5.42
C LEU A 224 -4.30 14.29 -5.01
N ILE A 225 -5.00 15.36 -4.63
CA ILE A 225 -4.36 16.64 -4.25
C ILE A 225 -3.46 16.44 -3.02
N ILE A 226 -4.00 15.84 -1.96
CA ILE A 226 -3.26 15.70 -0.69
C ILE A 226 -2.11 14.70 -0.86
N SER A 227 -2.32 13.57 -1.54
CA SER A 227 -1.25 12.60 -1.78
C SER A 227 -0.14 13.20 -2.67
N ALA A 228 -0.50 13.97 -3.71
CA ALA A 228 0.48 14.67 -4.53
C ALA A 228 1.27 15.71 -3.72
N ALA A 229 0.60 16.47 -2.85
CA ALA A 229 1.26 17.42 -1.96
C ALA A 229 2.24 16.72 -1.00
N ILE A 230 1.83 15.61 -0.37
CA ILE A 230 2.69 14.79 0.49
C ILE A 230 3.89 14.25 -0.30
N LEU A 231 3.67 13.76 -1.52
CA LEU A 231 4.74 13.24 -2.36
C LEU A 231 5.76 14.31 -2.74
N ILE A 232 5.31 15.48 -3.19
CA ILE A 232 6.20 16.55 -3.64
C ILE A 232 6.93 17.19 -2.44
N VAL A 233 6.18 17.66 -1.45
CA VAL A 233 6.75 18.37 -0.29
C VAL A 233 7.50 17.39 0.61
N GLY A 234 6.90 16.24 0.90
CA GLY A 234 7.50 15.21 1.74
C GLY A 234 8.78 14.65 1.13
N SER A 235 8.82 14.31 -0.16
CA SER A 235 10.07 13.81 -0.77
C SER A 235 11.18 14.85 -0.75
N SER A 236 10.87 16.14 -0.98
CA SER A 236 11.84 17.24 -0.88
C SER A 236 12.41 17.37 0.54
N LEU A 237 11.54 17.39 1.56
CA LEU A 237 11.95 17.46 2.96
C LEU A 237 12.82 16.28 3.37
N VAL A 238 12.43 15.06 2.96
CA VAL A 238 13.16 13.86 3.30
C VAL A 238 14.53 13.80 2.64
N ARG A 239 14.64 14.23 1.37
CA ARG A 239 15.93 14.34 0.67
C ARG A 239 16.85 15.31 1.39
N LYS A 240 16.36 16.50 1.74
CA LYS A 240 17.13 17.51 2.49
C LYS A 240 17.57 16.98 3.86
N TYR A 241 16.69 16.27 4.56
CA TYR A 241 17.03 15.64 5.83
C TYR A 241 18.14 14.60 5.67
N PHE A 242 18.06 13.73 4.67
CA PHE A 242 19.04 12.67 4.44
C PHE A 242 20.42 13.20 4.02
N GLU A 243 20.45 14.27 3.22
CA GLU A 243 21.70 14.92 2.81
C GLU A 243 22.47 15.47 4.00
N ASN A 244 21.78 16.08 4.96
CA ASN A 244 22.38 16.70 6.14
C ASN A 244 22.57 15.75 7.33
N LYS A 245 22.04 14.52 7.26
CA LYS A 245 22.11 13.58 8.38
C LYS A 245 23.53 13.07 8.58
N GLU A 246 24.10 13.27 9.76
CA GLU A 246 25.31 12.59 10.19
C GLU A 246 24.98 11.14 10.53
N ILE A 247 25.68 10.18 9.92
CA ILE A 247 25.49 8.76 10.20
C ILE A 247 26.76 8.26 10.88
N TYR A 248 26.71 8.18 12.21
CA TYR A 248 27.67 7.51 13.07
C TYR A 248 27.25 6.06 13.33
#